data_AF-A0A3M1NZA1-F1
#
_entry.id   AF-A0A3M1NZA1-F1
#
_cell.length_a   1.000
_cell.length_b   1.000
_cell.length_c   1.000
_cell.angle_alpha   90.00
_cell.angle_beta   90.00
_cell.angle_gamma   90.00
#
_symmetry.space_group_name_H-M   'P 1'
#
loop_
_entity.id
_entity.type
_entity.pdbx_description
1 polymer ?
#
loop_
_entity_poly.entity_id
_entity_poly.type
_entity_poly.pdbx_seq_one_letter_code
_entity_poly.pdbx_strand_id
1 'polypeptide(L)'
;MKISRQEQLWYLIILTAATLTAQYALQGWLALGGNPADIAPWILTADSALWSLRALIEAWVLVYLFSTRASSRTDSIVLAVLEFLLIILITCTLGPALGTIGAGKSIREMMSATMYWLWYASIASYAPLMLAAAGLAYKIQPAGTTNIPVSRTKQSVPDRMLENLRIARQTKAEKRRARLAMLVNLYKNNPEASPNTVAAILGVSKSTLYAYLN
;
A
#
# COMPACT_ATOMS: atom_id res chain seq x y z
N MET A 1 -10.53 21.80 -15.15
CA MET A 1 -10.94 20.72 -16.08
C MET A 1 -10.73 19.39 -15.37
N LYS A 2 -11.72 18.49 -15.32
CA LYS A 2 -11.55 17.15 -14.70
C LYS A 2 -11.02 16.20 -15.77
N ILE A 3 -9.82 15.65 -15.57
CA ILE A 3 -9.23 14.64 -16.47
C ILE A 3 -9.90 13.29 -16.17
N SER A 4 -10.39 12.61 -17.21
CA SER A 4 -10.97 11.27 -17.11
C SER A 4 -9.93 10.20 -16.80
N ARG A 5 -10.33 9.06 -16.23
CA ARG A 5 -9.40 7.96 -15.97
C ARG A 5 -8.80 7.35 -17.24
N GLN A 6 -9.54 7.36 -18.34
CA GLN A 6 -9.05 6.90 -19.63
C GLN A 6 -7.94 7.84 -20.15
N GLU A 7 -8.12 9.15 -20.05
CA GLU A 7 -7.09 10.13 -20.38
C GLU A 7 -5.87 9.98 -19.46
N GLN A 8 -6.07 9.77 -18.15
CA GLN A 8 -4.97 9.50 -17.22
C GLN A 8 -4.17 8.27 -17.63
N LEU A 9 -4.83 7.16 -17.99
CA LEU A 9 -4.16 5.96 -18.47
C LEU A 9 -3.35 6.23 -19.75
N TRP A 10 -3.93 6.93 -20.72
CA TRP A 10 -3.22 7.29 -21.95
C TRP A 10 -2.02 8.19 -21.71
N TYR A 11 -2.15 9.20 -20.84
CA TYR A 11 -1.02 10.03 -20.44
C TYR A 11 0.08 9.20 -19.79
N LEU A 12 -0.28 8.27 -18.89
CA LEU A 12 0.69 7.37 -18.26
C LEU A 12 1.41 6.50 -19.30
N ILE A 13 0.69 5.92 -20.26
CA ILE A 13 1.27 5.10 -21.34
C ILE A 13 2.24 5.92 -22.19
N ILE A 14 1.80 7.09 -22.69
CA ILE A 14 2.59 7.95 -23.58
C ILE A 14 3.84 8.45 -22.87
N LEU A 15 3.70 8.94 -21.64
CA LEU A 15 4.80 9.46 -20.84
C LEU A 15 5.80 8.35 -20.47
N THR A 16 5.30 7.16 -20.13
CA THR A 16 6.14 5.98 -19.87
C THR A 16 6.92 5.58 -21.12
N ALA A 17 6.27 5.50 -22.29
CA ALA A 17 6.94 5.18 -23.55
C ALA A 17 8.02 6.21 -23.91
N ALA A 18 7.70 7.51 -23.82
CA ALA A 18 8.63 8.59 -24.15
C ALA A 18 9.88 8.59 -23.26
N THR A 19 9.71 8.33 -21.96
CA THR A 19 10.84 8.26 -21.01
C THR A 19 11.67 6.99 -21.19
N LEU A 20 11.07 5.87 -21.55
CA LEU A 20 11.78 4.61 -21.79
C LEU A 20 12.67 4.64 -23.02
N THR A 21 12.18 5.17 -24.15
CA THR A 21 12.95 5.18 -25.40
C THR A 21 14.28 5.91 -25.22
N ALA A 22 14.25 7.06 -24.55
CA ALA A 22 15.46 7.83 -24.28
C ALA A 22 16.42 7.11 -23.31
N GLN A 23 15.89 6.48 -22.26
CA GLN A 23 16.71 5.76 -21.29
C GLN A 23 17.34 4.49 -21.87
N TYR A 24 16.61 3.73 -22.69
CA TYR A 24 17.17 2.54 -23.35
C TYR A 24 18.18 2.90 -24.44
N ALA A 25 18.02 4.02 -25.13
CA ALA A 25 19.01 4.46 -26.11
C ALA A 25 20.35 4.77 -25.44
N LEU A 26 20.34 5.53 -24.34
CA LEU A 26 21.56 5.86 -23.59
C LEU A 26 22.16 4.62 -22.91
N GLN A 27 21.32 3.81 -22.24
CA GLN A 27 21.77 2.58 -21.58
C GLN A 27 22.29 1.55 -22.57
N GLY A 28 21.66 1.41 -23.74
CA GLY A 28 22.12 0.53 -24.81
C GLY A 28 23.47 0.97 -25.35
N TRP A 29 23.69 2.27 -25.55
CA TRP A 29 24.98 2.80 -25.97
C TRP A 29 26.09 2.58 -24.93
N LEU A 30 25.79 2.82 -23.65
CA LEU A 30 26.73 2.53 -22.54
C LEU A 30 27.02 1.03 -22.42
N ALA A 31 26.01 0.18 -22.64
CA ALA A 31 26.15 -1.28 -22.60
C ALA A 31 27.01 -1.83 -23.76
N LEU A 32 27.01 -1.15 -24.91
CA LEU A 32 27.87 -1.47 -26.06
C LEU A 32 29.31 -0.94 -25.92
N GLY A 33 29.66 -0.33 -24.78
CA GLY A 33 31.01 0.16 -24.50
C GLY A 33 31.27 1.61 -24.91
N GLY A 34 30.22 2.40 -25.16
CA GLY A 34 30.35 3.84 -25.35
C GLY A 34 30.98 4.53 -24.14
N ASN A 35 31.92 5.45 -24.37
CA ASN A 35 32.63 6.16 -23.31
C ASN A 35 31.81 7.38 -22.84
N PRO A 36 31.36 7.47 -21.58
CA PRO A 36 30.53 8.59 -21.09
C PRO A 36 31.09 9.99 -21.37
N ALA A 37 32.42 10.13 -21.50
CA ALA A 37 33.07 11.40 -21.86
C ALA A 37 32.73 11.88 -23.28
N ASP A 38 32.29 10.99 -24.16
CA ASP A 38 31.92 11.30 -25.55
C ASP A 38 30.46 11.78 -25.66
N ILE A 39 29.69 11.73 -24.57
CA ILE A 39 28.31 12.21 -24.53
C ILE A 39 28.32 13.73 -24.33
N ALA A 40 27.63 14.45 -25.22
CA ALA A 40 27.46 15.90 -25.07
C ALA A 40 26.77 16.24 -23.72
N PRO A 41 27.23 17.25 -22.96
CA PRO A 41 26.71 17.56 -21.62
C PRO A 41 25.18 17.80 -21.57
N TRP A 42 24.60 18.33 -22.64
CA TRP A 42 23.16 18.55 -22.75
C TRP A 42 22.36 17.23 -22.80
N ILE A 43 22.94 16.14 -23.33
CA ILE A 43 22.32 14.81 -23.35
C ILE A 43 22.27 14.23 -21.94
N LEU A 44 23.34 14.38 -21.15
CA LEU A 44 23.36 13.97 -19.74
C LEU A 44 22.34 14.76 -18.91
N THR A 45 22.20 16.05 -19.21
CA THR A 45 21.18 16.91 -18.60
C THR A 45 19.77 16.46 -18.99
N ALA A 46 19.56 16.14 -20.27
CA ALA A 46 18.29 15.62 -20.77
C ALA A 46 17.95 14.25 -20.16
N ASP A 47 18.93 13.35 -20.02
CA ASP A 47 18.75 12.06 -19.36
C ASP A 47 18.35 12.24 -17.89
N SER A 48 19.03 13.11 -17.16
CA SER A 48 18.68 13.45 -15.77
C SER A 48 17.27 14.02 -15.64
N ALA A 49 16.87 14.89 -16.58
CA ALA A 49 15.51 15.44 -16.62
C ALA A 49 14.46 14.35 -16.92
N LEU A 50 14.78 13.41 -17.81
CA LEU A 50 13.91 12.28 -18.15
C LEU A 50 13.80 11.26 -17.01
N TRP A 51 14.86 11.03 -16.24
CA TRP A 51 14.82 10.28 -14.98
C TRP A 51 13.91 10.96 -13.95
N SER A 52 14.00 12.28 -13.83
CA SER A 52 13.15 13.05 -12.90
C SER A 52 11.67 13.02 -13.33
N LEU A 53 11.41 13.20 -14.63
CA LEU A 53 10.08 13.08 -15.20
C LEU A 53 9.53 11.65 -15.02
N ARG A 54 10.38 10.64 -15.21
CA ARG A 54 10.03 9.25 -14.94
C ARG A 54 9.58 9.10 -13.50
N ALA A 55 10.39 9.47 -12.51
CA ALA A 55 10.04 9.40 -11.09
C ALA A 55 8.67 10.04 -10.76
N LEU A 56 8.34 11.15 -11.44
CA LEU A 56 7.02 11.79 -11.32
C LEU A 56 5.88 10.90 -11.86
N ILE A 57 6.08 10.27 -13.02
CA ILE A 57 5.14 9.31 -13.60
C ILE A 57 4.98 8.09 -12.67
N GLU A 58 6.07 7.62 -12.08
CA GLU A 58 6.06 6.51 -11.10
C GLU A 58 5.18 6.83 -9.89
N ALA A 59 5.36 8.02 -9.32
CA ALA A 59 4.53 8.53 -8.24
C ALA A 59 3.06 8.65 -8.65
N TRP A 60 2.79 9.09 -9.88
CA TRP A 60 1.42 9.18 -10.40
C TRP A 60 0.78 7.79 -10.55
N VAL A 61 1.51 6.79 -11.08
CA VAL A 61 1.00 5.41 -11.17
C VAL A 61 0.67 4.85 -9.80
N LEU A 62 1.52 5.06 -8.78
CA LEU A 62 1.21 4.65 -7.42
C LEU A 62 -0.08 5.32 -6.92
N VAL A 63 -0.23 6.64 -7.09
CA VAL A 63 -1.46 7.34 -6.72
C VAL A 63 -2.67 6.76 -7.46
N TYR A 64 -2.52 6.43 -8.75
CA TYR A 64 -3.57 5.81 -9.55
C TYR A 64 -3.96 4.43 -9.01
N LEU A 65 -3.00 3.57 -8.65
CA LEU A 65 -3.23 2.27 -8.02
C LEU A 65 -3.90 2.40 -6.65
N PHE A 66 -3.32 3.18 -5.74
CA PHE A 66 -3.86 3.38 -4.38
C PHE A 66 -5.26 4.02 -4.37
N SER A 67 -5.62 4.74 -5.43
CA SER A 67 -6.97 5.30 -5.61
C SER A 67 -8.01 4.29 -6.08
N THR A 68 -7.58 3.11 -6.52
CA THR A 68 -8.44 2.07 -7.10
C THR A 68 -9.06 1.21 -6.01
N ARG A 69 -10.40 1.07 -6.03
CA ARG A 69 -11.13 0.22 -5.08
C ARG A 69 -11.58 -1.06 -5.77
N ALA A 70 -11.01 -2.18 -5.36
CA ALA A 70 -11.45 -3.50 -5.79
C ALA A 70 -12.80 -3.88 -5.16
N SER A 71 -13.68 -4.48 -5.95
CA SER A 71 -14.95 -5.06 -5.48
C SER A 71 -14.79 -6.51 -5.00
N SER A 72 -13.78 -7.22 -5.49
CA SER A 72 -13.50 -8.62 -5.14
C SER A 72 -12.23 -8.74 -4.27
N ARG A 73 -12.21 -9.76 -3.40
CA ARG A 73 -11.04 -10.06 -2.55
C ARG A 73 -9.80 -10.40 -3.40
N THR A 74 -10.00 -11.11 -4.51
CA THR A 74 -8.91 -11.48 -5.43
C THR A 74 -8.28 -10.25 -6.07
N ASP A 75 -9.09 -9.33 -6.60
CA ASP A 75 -8.59 -8.09 -7.20
C ASP A 75 -7.86 -7.22 -6.16
N SER A 76 -8.34 -7.18 -4.92
CA SER A 76 -7.68 -6.46 -3.83
C SER A 76 -6.30 -7.04 -3.50
N ILE A 77 -6.15 -8.37 -3.53
CA ILE A 77 -4.86 -9.03 -3.28
C ILE A 77 -3.90 -8.74 -4.43
N VAL A 78 -4.36 -8.85 -5.69
CA VAL A 78 -3.52 -8.60 -6.87
C VAL A 78 -3.07 -7.13 -6.90
N LEU A 79 -3.95 -6.17 -6.59
CA LEU A 79 -3.58 -4.76 -6.46
C LEU A 79 -2.52 -4.56 -5.37
N ALA A 80 -2.72 -5.13 -4.17
CA ALA A 80 -1.74 -5.00 -3.08
C ALA A 80 -0.37 -5.60 -3.42
N VAL A 81 -0.35 -6.73 -4.15
CA VAL A 81 0.90 -7.34 -4.63
C VAL A 81 1.58 -6.42 -5.64
N LEU A 82 0.84 -5.84 -6.59
CA LEU A 82 1.40 -4.92 -7.58
C LEU A 82 1.91 -3.63 -6.94
N GLU A 83 1.19 -3.08 -5.97
CA GLU A 83 1.64 -1.93 -5.16
C GLU A 83 2.95 -2.24 -4.45
N PHE A 84 3.02 -3.39 -3.75
CA PHE A 84 4.23 -3.81 -3.04
C PHE A 84 5.41 -4.03 -3.99
N LEU A 85 5.19 -4.73 -5.11
CA LEU A 85 6.22 -4.97 -6.12
C LEU A 85 6.72 -3.66 -6.72
N LEU A 86 5.83 -2.70 -7.04
CA LEU A 86 6.22 -1.40 -7.56
C LEU A 86 7.05 -0.61 -6.54
N ILE A 87 6.67 -0.60 -5.26
CA ILE A 87 7.44 0.07 -4.21
C ILE A 87 8.85 -0.52 -4.09
N ILE A 88 8.96 -1.86 -4.08
CA ILE A 88 10.26 -2.53 -4.07
C ILE A 88 11.06 -2.11 -5.30
N LEU A 89 10.46 -2.18 -6.48
CA LEU A 89 11.15 -1.91 -7.72
C LEU A 89 11.65 -0.47 -7.79
N ILE A 90 10.83 0.51 -7.40
CA ILE A 90 11.21 1.93 -7.28
C ILE A 90 12.37 2.08 -6.29
N THR A 91 12.30 1.43 -5.12
CA THR A 91 13.36 1.51 -4.11
C THR A 91 14.68 0.93 -4.63
N CYS A 92 14.60 -0.22 -5.33
CA CYS A 92 15.75 -0.89 -5.92
C CYS A 92 16.35 -0.12 -7.09
N THR A 93 15.57 0.67 -7.84
CA THR A 93 16.09 1.47 -8.97
C THR A 93 16.62 2.84 -8.52
N LEU A 94 15.87 3.58 -7.70
CA LEU A 94 16.24 4.92 -7.22
C LEU A 94 17.31 4.91 -6.13
N GLY A 95 17.28 3.96 -5.20
CA GLY A 95 18.20 3.92 -4.06
C GLY A 95 19.68 3.92 -4.49
N PRO A 96 20.11 3.00 -5.37
CA PRO A 96 21.47 2.98 -5.90
C PRO A 96 21.82 4.24 -6.71
N ALA A 97 20.89 4.78 -7.49
CA ALA A 97 21.11 5.99 -8.29
C ALA A 97 21.35 7.24 -7.42
N LEU A 98 20.61 7.39 -6.32
CA LEU A 98 20.87 8.45 -5.33
C LEU A 98 22.20 8.21 -4.60
N GLY A 99 22.50 6.94 -4.27
CA GLY A 99 23.77 6.54 -3.66
C GLY A 99 24.99 6.94 -4.49
N THR A 100 24.92 6.81 -5.81
CA THR A 100 26.02 7.22 -6.70
C THR A 100 26.25 8.71 -6.74
N ILE A 101 25.18 9.51 -6.68
CA ILE A 101 25.30 10.97 -6.64
C ILE A 101 26.00 11.39 -5.35
N GLY A 102 25.60 10.81 -4.22
CA GLY A 102 26.23 11.10 -2.93
C GLY A 102 27.68 10.63 -2.80
N ALA A 103 28.03 9.51 -3.45
CA ALA A 103 29.37 8.92 -3.38
C ALA A 103 30.35 9.41 -4.45
N GLY A 104 29.86 10.07 -5.51
CA GLY A 104 30.69 10.48 -6.65
C GLY A 104 31.30 9.31 -7.44
N LYS A 105 30.69 8.12 -7.36
CA LYS A 105 31.14 6.87 -8.01
C LYS A 105 30.08 6.35 -8.95
N SER A 106 30.47 5.58 -9.95
CA SER A 106 29.51 4.93 -10.85
C SER A 106 28.78 3.76 -10.16
N ILE A 107 27.57 3.41 -10.62
CA ILE A 107 26.78 2.29 -10.06
C ILE A 107 27.58 0.98 -10.14
N ARG A 108 28.33 0.80 -11.22
CA ARG A 108 29.16 -0.39 -11.47
C ARG A 108 30.30 -0.52 -10.48
N GLU A 109 30.84 0.59 -9.98
CA GLU A 109 31.91 0.59 -8.96
C GLU A 109 31.35 0.38 -7.55
N MET A 110 30.09 0.75 -7.31
CA MET A 110 29.46 0.62 -6.00
C MET A 110 28.88 -0.77 -5.73
N MET A 111 28.65 -1.57 -6.76
CA MET A 111 27.93 -2.84 -6.66
C MET A 111 28.76 -4.01 -7.21
N SER A 112 28.58 -5.20 -6.63
CA SER A 112 29.12 -6.42 -7.23
C SER A 112 28.46 -6.68 -8.60
N ALA A 113 29.12 -7.45 -9.47
CA ALA A 113 28.59 -7.78 -10.80
C ALA A 113 27.16 -8.35 -10.75
N THR A 114 26.88 -9.24 -9.78
CA THR A 114 25.54 -9.81 -9.58
C THR A 114 24.50 -8.75 -9.21
N MET A 115 24.85 -7.83 -8.32
CA MET A 115 23.96 -6.75 -7.89
C MET A 115 23.70 -5.74 -9.02
N TYR A 116 24.72 -5.46 -9.84
CA TYR A 116 24.57 -4.64 -11.04
C TYR A 116 23.57 -5.25 -12.03
N TRP A 117 23.69 -6.56 -12.31
CA TRP A 117 22.74 -7.25 -13.20
C TRP A 117 21.32 -7.29 -12.63
N LEU A 118 21.18 -7.48 -11.32
CA LEU A 118 19.88 -7.44 -10.65
C LEU A 118 19.24 -6.05 -10.74
N TRP A 119 20.03 -4.99 -10.51
CA TRP A 119 19.59 -3.60 -10.68
C TRP A 119 19.19 -3.31 -12.13
N TYR A 120 19.99 -3.73 -13.10
CA TYR A 120 19.68 -3.58 -14.53
C TYR A 120 18.40 -4.31 -14.93
N ALA A 121 18.21 -5.56 -14.49
CA ALA A 121 16.99 -6.32 -14.69
C ALA A 121 15.77 -5.67 -14.02
N SER A 122 15.97 -5.01 -12.87
CA SER A 122 14.92 -4.25 -12.17
C SER A 122 14.49 -3.02 -12.98
N ILE A 123 15.43 -2.31 -13.61
CA ILE A 123 15.10 -1.20 -14.53
C ILE A 123 14.30 -1.72 -15.73
N ALA A 124 14.69 -2.87 -16.28
CA ALA A 124 14.05 -3.43 -17.46
C ALA A 124 12.62 -3.95 -17.19
N SER A 125 12.41 -4.59 -16.03
CA SER A 125 11.11 -5.14 -15.62
C SER A 125 10.10 -4.07 -15.16
N TYR A 126 10.58 -2.85 -14.93
CA TYR A 126 9.81 -1.75 -14.40
C TYR A 126 8.65 -1.28 -15.28
N ALA A 127 8.94 -1.00 -16.55
CA ALA A 127 7.93 -0.52 -17.47
C ALA A 127 6.78 -1.51 -17.71
N PRO A 128 7.05 -2.81 -17.94
CA PRO A 128 6.00 -3.82 -17.98
C PRO A 128 5.15 -3.85 -16.72
N LEU A 129 5.77 -3.74 -15.54
CA LEU A 129 5.07 -3.79 -14.26
C LEU A 129 4.15 -2.57 -14.07
N MET A 130 4.62 -1.36 -14.39
CA MET A 130 3.79 -0.15 -14.34
C MET A 130 2.59 -0.25 -15.28
N LEU A 131 2.82 -0.67 -16.52
CA LEU A 131 1.76 -0.77 -17.53
C LEU A 131 0.74 -1.85 -17.14
N ALA A 132 1.21 -2.98 -16.64
CA ALA A 132 0.35 -4.03 -16.11
C ALA A 132 -0.49 -3.52 -14.93
N ALA A 133 0.12 -2.78 -14.01
CA ALA A 133 -0.56 -2.29 -12.82
C ALA A 133 -1.56 -1.17 -13.15
N ALA A 134 -1.20 -0.22 -14.03
CA ALA A 134 -2.10 0.81 -14.52
C ALA A 134 -3.26 0.21 -15.35
N GLY A 135 -2.97 -0.78 -16.19
CA GLY A 135 -3.98 -1.50 -16.98
C GLY A 135 -4.96 -2.28 -16.11
N LEU A 136 -4.46 -2.99 -15.09
CA LEU A 136 -5.31 -3.70 -14.14
C LEU A 136 -6.17 -2.74 -13.32
N ALA A 137 -5.59 -1.65 -12.82
CA ALA A 137 -6.32 -0.63 -12.07
C ALA A 137 -7.44 0.01 -12.93
N TYR A 138 -7.17 0.28 -14.21
CA TYR A 138 -8.20 0.72 -15.15
C TYR A 138 -9.28 -0.35 -15.38
N LYS A 139 -8.90 -1.62 -15.54
CA LYS A 139 -9.86 -2.72 -15.71
C LYS A 139 -10.80 -2.87 -14.51
N ILE A 140 -10.27 -2.73 -13.29
CA ILE A 140 -11.04 -2.87 -12.05
C ILE A 140 -12.03 -1.71 -11.87
N GLN A 141 -11.66 -0.50 -12.29
CA GLN A 141 -12.52 0.67 -12.16
C GLN A 141 -12.37 1.59 -13.39
N PRO A 142 -13.01 1.21 -14.52
CA PRO A 142 -12.97 1.97 -15.77
C PRO A 142 -13.76 3.27 -15.64
N ALA A 143 -13.42 4.26 -16.47
CA ALA A 143 -14.06 5.57 -16.46
C ALA A 143 -15.57 5.44 -16.71
N GLY A 144 -16.39 5.69 -15.68
CA GLY A 144 -17.86 5.58 -15.74
C GLY A 144 -18.52 5.40 -14.37
N THR A 145 -17.83 4.75 -13.41
CA THR A 145 -18.29 4.65 -12.01
C THR A 145 -17.95 5.93 -11.24
N THR A 146 -18.65 7.02 -11.60
CA THR A 146 -18.61 8.33 -10.90
C THR A 146 -19.59 8.42 -9.72
N ASN A 147 -20.02 7.28 -9.16
CA ASN A 147 -20.78 7.25 -7.91
C ASN A 147 -20.07 6.38 -6.88
N ILE A 148 -18.89 6.82 -6.46
CA ILE A 148 -18.45 6.51 -5.11
C ILE A 148 -18.32 7.87 -4.43
N PRO A 149 -19.27 8.26 -3.55
CA PRO A 149 -19.04 9.43 -2.72
C PRO A 149 -17.67 9.24 -2.08
N VAL A 150 -16.82 10.24 -2.23
CA VAL A 150 -15.63 10.36 -1.40
C VAL A 150 -16.16 10.65 0.00
N SER A 151 -16.67 9.62 0.68
CA SER A 151 -16.50 9.48 2.10
C SER A 151 -15.01 9.22 2.35
N ARG A 152 -14.17 10.22 2.02
CA ARG A 152 -13.28 10.74 3.04
C ARG A 152 -14.23 11.20 4.12
N THR A 153 -14.63 10.28 4.99
CA THR A 153 -15.01 10.70 6.32
C THR A 153 -13.74 11.40 6.81
N LYS A 154 -13.74 12.74 6.73
CA LYS A 154 -13.09 13.60 7.70
C LYS A 154 -13.72 13.28 9.05
N GLN A 155 -13.64 12.03 9.49
CA GLN A 155 -13.75 11.72 10.89
C GLN A 155 -12.35 11.98 11.39
N SER A 156 -12.26 13.08 12.14
CA SER A 156 -11.06 13.42 12.87
C SER A 156 -10.62 12.15 13.63
N VAL A 157 -9.30 11.94 13.79
CA VAL A 157 -8.77 10.84 14.62
C VAL A 157 -9.50 10.72 15.99
N PRO A 158 -9.94 11.82 16.63
CA PRO A 158 -10.85 11.78 17.79
C PRO A 158 -12.17 11.02 17.58
N ASP A 159 -12.86 11.18 16.44
CA ASP A 159 -14.17 10.59 16.19
C ASP A 159 -14.10 9.06 16.03
N ARG A 160 -13.04 8.55 15.38
CA ARG A 160 -12.82 7.09 15.28
C ARG A 160 -12.46 6.49 16.62
N MET A 161 -11.70 7.20 17.45
CA MET A 161 -11.37 6.75 18.80
C MET A 161 -12.62 6.71 19.69
N LEU A 162 -13.48 7.72 19.61
CA LEU A 162 -14.76 7.75 20.32
C LEU A 162 -15.71 6.64 19.84
N GLU A 163 -15.76 6.37 18.54
CA GLU A 163 -16.59 5.29 18.00
C GLU A 163 -16.06 3.90 18.40
N ASN A 164 -14.74 3.68 18.34
CA ASN A 164 -14.13 2.45 18.84
C ASN A 164 -14.35 2.29 20.35
N LEU A 165 -14.32 3.38 21.12
CA LEU A 165 -14.67 3.36 22.55
C LEU A 165 -16.15 3.08 22.78
N ARG A 166 -17.06 3.56 21.93
CA ARG A 166 -18.50 3.22 21.99
C ARG A 166 -18.74 1.75 21.68
N ILE A 167 -18.12 1.23 20.62
CA ILE A 167 -18.19 -0.19 20.25
C ILE A 167 -17.57 -1.07 21.35
N ALA A 168 -16.43 -0.67 21.92
CA ALA A 168 -15.80 -1.36 23.06
C ALA A 168 -16.68 -1.31 24.33
N ARG A 169 -17.39 -0.20 24.58
CA ARG A 169 -18.35 -0.07 25.69
C ARG A 169 -19.61 -0.91 25.44
N GLN A 170 -20.13 -0.95 24.22
CA GLN A 170 -21.28 -1.78 23.83
C GLN A 170 -20.95 -3.26 23.98
N THR A 171 -19.81 -3.71 23.45
CA THR A 171 -19.36 -5.11 23.60
C THR A 171 -19.07 -5.48 25.06
N LYS A 172 -18.57 -4.55 25.89
CA LYS A 172 -18.42 -4.79 27.34
C LYS A 172 -19.79 -4.88 28.05
N ALA A 173 -20.75 -4.05 27.69
CA ALA A 173 -22.11 -4.09 28.23
C ALA A 173 -22.86 -5.36 27.80
N GLU A 174 -22.70 -5.80 26.56
CA GLU A 174 -23.26 -7.06 26.04
C GLU A 174 -22.65 -8.27 26.73
N LYS A 175 -21.32 -8.32 26.87
CA LYS A 175 -20.64 -9.37 27.66
C LYS A 175 -21.12 -9.37 29.12
N ARG A 176 -21.38 -8.19 29.70
CA ARG A 176 -21.95 -8.07 31.04
C ARG A 176 -23.38 -8.61 31.10
N ARG A 177 -24.24 -8.29 30.12
CA ARG A 177 -25.61 -8.81 30.00
C ARG A 177 -25.64 -10.32 29.81
N ALA A 178 -24.78 -10.88 28.95
CA ALA A 178 -24.66 -12.32 28.76
C ALA A 178 -24.22 -13.04 30.04
N ARG A 179 -23.27 -12.47 30.80
CA ARG A 179 -22.85 -13.02 32.09
C ARG A 179 -23.95 -12.93 33.16
N LEU A 180 -24.71 -11.83 33.21
CA LEU A 180 -25.85 -11.69 34.12
C LEU A 180 -26.98 -12.67 33.76
N ALA A 181 -27.27 -12.88 32.47
CA ALA A 181 -28.24 -13.88 32.04
C ALA A 181 -27.80 -15.30 32.42
N MET A 182 -26.51 -15.62 32.29
CA MET A 182 -25.94 -16.90 32.73
C MET A 182 -26.04 -17.08 34.25
N LEU A 183 -25.76 -16.03 35.03
CA LEU A 183 -25.93 -16.01 36.49
C LEU A 183 -27.37 -16.30 36.90
N VAL A 184 -28.33 -15.60 36.29
CA VAL A 184 -29.76 -15.76 36.58
C VAL A 184 -30.22 -17.18 36.22
N ASN A 185 -29.76 -17.73 35.09
CA ASN A 185 -30.11 -19.09 34.68
C ASN A 185 -29.51 -20.15 35.64
N LEU A 186 -28.26 -19.99 36.05
CA LEU A 186 -27.62 -20.89 37.01
C LEU A 186 -28.32 -20.89 38.37
N TYR A 187 -28.74 -19.72 38.87
CA TYR A 187 -29.46 -19.60 40.14
C TYR A 187 -30.89 -20.16 40.05
N LYS A 188 -31.61 -19.92 38.95
CA LYS A 188 -32.93 -20.50 38.71
C LYS A 188 -32.92 -22.03 38.68
N ASN A 189 -31.88 -22.62 38.09
CA ASN A 189 -31.79 -24.07 37.94
C ASN A 189 -31.17 -24.76 39.18
N ASN A 190 -30.52 -24.01 40.08
CA ASN A 190 -29.88 -24.55 41.29
C ASN A 190 -30.00 -23.55 42.47
N PRO A 191 -31.20 -23.40 43.07
CA PRO A 191 -31.45 -22.40 44.11
C PRO A 191 -30.66 -22.65 45.41
N GLU A 192 -30.20 -23.88 45.64
CA GLU A 192 -29.37 -24.26 46.81
C GLU A 192 -27.87 -24.05 46.58
N ALA A 193 -27.45 -23.62 45.39
CA ALA A 193 -26.05 -23.44 45.08
C ALA A 193 -25.45 -22.29 45.92
N SER A 194 -24.45 -22.63 46.75
CA SER A 194 -23.76 -21.63 47.56
C SER A 194 -23.11 -20.55 46.67
N PRO A 195 -23.03 -19.28 47.11
CA PRO A 195 -22.37 -18.22 46.35
C PRO A 195 -20.92 -18.54 45.97
N ASN A 196 -20.24 -19.39 46.76
CA ASN A 196 -18.88 -19.85 46.46
C ASN A 196 -18.84 -20.76 45.23
N THR A 197 -19.82 -21.67 45.12
CA THR A 197 -19.95 -22.60 43.99
C THR A 197 -20.27 -21.84 42.70
N VAL A 198 -21.16 -20.84 42.77
CA VAL A 198 -21.51 -20.00 41.62
C VAL A 198 -20.32 -19.14 41.15
N ALA A 199 -19.54 -18.58 42.09
CA ALA A 199 -18.33 -17.83 41.77
C ALA A 199 -17.26 -18.70 41.07
N ALA A 200 -17.08 -19.95 41.54
CA ALA A 200 -16.14 -20.90 40.97
C ALA A 200 -16.53 -21.32 39.53
N ILE A 201 -17.81 -21.62 39.27
CA ILE A 201 -18.31 -21.98 37.94
C ILE A 201 -18.11 -20.85 36.93
N LEU A 202 -18.22 -19.60 37.38
CA LEU A 202 -18.07 -18.42 36.53
C LEU A 202 -16.63 -17.92 36.40
N GLY A 203 -15.69 -18.52 37.14
CA GLY A 203 -14.28 -18.10 37.15
C GLY A 203 -14.07 -16.67 37.64
N VAL A 204 -14.89 -16.21 38.60
CA VAL A 204 -14.82 -14.85 39.17
C VAL A 204 -14.64 -14.90 40.69
N SER A 205 -14.06 -13.84 41.28
CA SER A 205 -13.94 -13.76 42.74
C SER A 205 -15.31 -13.59 43.40
N LYS A 206 -15.44 -14.06 44.63
CA LYS A 206 -16.65 -13.88 45.46
C LYS A 206 -17.03 -12.41 45.63
N SER A 207 -16.05 -11.52 45.80
CA SER A 207 -16.27 -10.07 45.86
C SER A 207 -16.85 -9.51 44.57
N THR A 208 -16.37 -10.00 43.41
CA THR A 208 -16.88 -9.63 42.10
C THR A 208 -18.32 -10.10 41.92
N LEU A 209 -18.66 -11.31 42.40
CA LEU A 209 -20.02 -11.85 42.36
C LEU A 209 -21.01 -10.98 43.15
N TYR A 210 -20.67 -10.59 44.38
CA TYR A 210 -21.54 -9.71 45.19
C TYR A 210 -21.70 -8.31 44.59
N ALA A 211 -20.67 -7.77 43.96
CA ALA A 211 -20.75 -6.50 43.23
C ALA A 211 -21.68 -6.54 42.01
N TYR A 212 -22.08 -7.73 41.54
CA TYR A 212 -23.08 -7.91 40.47
C TYR A 212 -24.50 -8.17 41.00
N LEU A 213 -24.65 -8.54 42.28
CA LEU A 213 -25.94 -8.86 42.90
C LEU A 213 -26.53 -7.70 43.71
N ASN A 214 -25.69 -6.76 44.17
CA ASN A 214 -26.10 -5.46 44.74
C ASN A 214 -26.31 -4.42 43.63
#